data_AF-A0AAZ3RNV1-F1
#
_entry.id   AF-A0AAZ3RNV1-F1
#
_cell.length_a   1.000
_cell.length_b   1.000
_cell.length_c   1.000
_cell.angle_alpha   90.00
_cell.angle_beta   90.00
_cell.angle_gamma   90.00
#
_symmetry.space_group_name_H-M   'P 1'
#
loop_
_entity.id
_entity.type
_entity.pdbx_description
1 polymer ?
#
loop_
_entity_poly.entity_id
_entity_poly.type
_entity_poly.pdbx_seq_one_letter_code
_entity_poly.pdbx_strand_id
1 'polypeptide(L)'
;MDVGQACPPAPTLSLDPDINLNSPNKGLGPAGGADPLTDVPVEVGAVGVSSINTLPPGLTEEEAEEIRSELVKVEEEISTLRQVLLAKEKHSADLKRKLGLSPLNELKQNLTKGWQDVQTSNAYKKTQETLSVAGQKTTAAFSTMGTALSRKLGDMRNKLPSPQIL
;
A
#
# COMPACT_ATOMS: atom_id res chain seq x y z
N MET A 1 -14.12 52.06 8.40
CA MET A 1 -12.76 51.58 8.67
C MET A 1 -12.89 50.08 8.88
N ASP A 2 -12.78 49.31 7.80
CA ASP A 2 -12.76 47.85 7.84
C ASP A 2 -11.37 47.46 7.35
N VAL A 3 -10.53 46.95 8.25
CA VAL A 3 -9.18 46.50 7.94
C VAL A 3 -9.23 44.98 7.98
N GLY A 4 -9.42 44.37 6.81
CA GLY A 4 -9.35 42.94 6.62
C GLY A 4 -7.95 42.43 6.96
N GLN A 5 -7.83 41.71 8.07
CA GLN A 5 -6.60 41.04 8.48
C GLN A 5 -6.46 39.73 7.68
N ALA A 6 -5.72 39.76 6.58
CA ALA A 6 -5.35 38.57 5.83
C ALA A 6 -4.22 37.81 6.57
N CYS A 7 -4.32 36.48 6.64
CA CYS A 7 -3.26 35.61 7.15
C CYS A 7 -1.99 35.73 6.29
N PRO A 8 -0.77 35.67 6.89
CA PRO A 8 0.46 35.59 6.12
C PRO A 8 0.63 34.21 5.45
N PRO A 9 1.26 34.14 4.26
CA PRO A 9 1.54 32.88 3.59
C PRO A 9 2.62 32.05 4.31
N ALA A 10 2.47 30.73 4.30
CA ALA A 10 3.40 29.78 4.92
C ALA A 10 4.77 29.76 4.21
N PRO A 11 5.88 29.51 4.93
CA PRO A 11 7.20 29.42 4.33
C PRO A 11 7.34 28.14 3.50
N THR A 12 7.79 28.29 2.25
CA THR A 12 8.14 27.18 1.36
C THR A 12 9.47 26.58 1.82
N LEU A 13 9.46 25.34 2.29
CA LEU A 13 10.68 24.57 2.55
C LEU A 13 11.25 24.09 1.21
N SER A 14 12.24 24.82 0.70
CA SER A 14 13.07 24.38 -0.42
C SER A 14 13.93 23.22 0.05
N LEU A 15 13.76 22.04 -0.56
CA LEU A 15 14.61 20.87 -0.31
C LEU A 15 15.81 20.97 -1.25
N ASP A 16 17.00 21.28 -0.70
CA ASP A 16 18.26 21.15 -1.44
C ASP A 16 18.65 19.67 -1.54
N PRO A 17 18.89 19.10 -2.74
CA PRO A 17 19.31 17.72 -2.88
C PRO A 17 20.80 17.65 -3.24
N ASP A 18 21.70 17.66 -2.25
CA ASP A 18 23.13 17.42 -2.51
C ASP A 18 23.81 16.64 -1.38
N ILE A 19 23.48 15.34 -1.26
CA ILE A 19 24.33 14.37 -0.54
C ILE A 19 25.03 13.45 -1.55
N ASN A 20 26.27 13.79 -1.89
CA ASN A 20 27.15 12.96 -2.70
C ASN A 20 27.86 11.92 -1.81
N LEU A 21 27.58 10.63 -2.01
CA LEU A 21 28.07 9.52 -1.19
C LEU A 21 29.35 8.84 -1.74
N ASN A 22 30.14 9.49 -2.60
CA ASN A 22 31.38 8.90 -3.08
C ASN A 22 32.61 9.42 -2.33
N SER A 23 33.03 8.73 -1.26
CA SER A 23 34.37 8.84 -0.69
C SER A 23 34.95 7.45 -0.43
N PRO A 24 35.94 6.97 -1.21
CA PRO A 24 36.68 5.78 -0.86
C PRO A 24 37.78 6.16 0.15
N ASN A 25 37.55 5.87 1.43
CA ASN A 25 38.58 6.01 2.46
C ASN A 25 39.74 5.04 2.18
N LYS A 26 40.94 5.63 2.04
CA LYS A 26 42.23 5.00 1.78
C LYS A 26 42.75 4.35 3.06
N GLY A 27 42.57 3.04 3.20
CA GLY A 27 43.14 2.25 4.30
C GLY A 27 44.66 2.19 4.22
N LEU A 28 45.35 2.71 5.25
CA LEU A 28 46.77 2.46 5.51
C LEU A 28 46.92 1.02 6.02
N GLY A 29 47.59 0.16 5.27
CA GLY A 29 48.13 -1.10 5.79
C GLY A 29 49.51 -0.88 6.43
N PRO A 30 49.86 -1.58 7.53
CA PRO A 30 51.21 -1.53 8.08
C PRO A 30 52.10 -2.53 7.33
N ALA A 31 52.95 -2.02 6.44
CA ALA A 31 53.99 -2.81 5.80
C ALA A 31 55.33 -2.57 6.51
N GLY A 32 55.87 -3.65 7.08
CA GLY A 32 57.28 -4.04 7.02
C GLY A 32 58.33 -3.02 7.48
N GLY A 33 58.92 -3.29 8.64
CA GLY A 33 60.16 -2.64 9.08
C GLY A 33 60.70 -3.32 10.33
N ALA A 34 61.04 -4.60 10.22
CA ALA A 34 61.88 -5.25 11.21
C ALA A 34 63.34 -4.95 10.85
N ASP A 35 64.08 -4.37 11.78
CA ASP A 35 65.46 -4.77 12.06
C ASP A 35 65.80 -4.47 13.54
N PRO A 36 66.72 -5.25 14.13
CA PRO A 36 66.58 -5.80 15.48
C PRO A 36 67.46 -5.08 16.49
N LEU A 37 67.21 -5.28 17.80
CA LEU A 37 68.22 -5.60 18.82
C LEU A 37 67.59 -5.69 20.23
N THR A 38 68.04 -6.72 20.97
CA THR A 38 67.87 -7.01 22.41
C THR A 38 66.48 -7.48 22.86
N ASP A 39 66.26 -8.48 23.71
CA ASP A 39 67.00 -9.61 24.30
C ASP A 39 65.90 -10.49 24.98
N VAL A 40 66.19 -11.76 25.25
CA VAL A 40 65.31 -12.94 25.45
C VAL A 40 64.78 -13.06 26.93
N PRO A 41 63.83 -13.94 27.36
CA PRO A 41 62.42 -14.22 27.01
C PRO A 41 61.51 -14.47 28.30
N VAL A 42 60.44 -15.27 28.16
CA VAL A 42 59.53 -15.90 29.19
C VAL A 42 58.22 -15.11 29.34
N GLU A 43 57.02 -15.60 28.99
CA GLU A 43 56.41 -16.91 29.29
C GLU A 43 55.31 -17.22 28.26
N VAL A 44 55.25 -18.46 27.75
CA VAL A 44 54.19 -18.91 26.85
C VAL A 44 53.15 -19.70 27.64
N GLY A 45 51.93 -19.18 27.65
CA GLY A 45 50.71 -19.95 27.43
C GLY A 45 49.99 -20.52 28.66
N ALA A 46 48.72 -20.15 28.81
CA ALA A 46 47.60 -20.98 28.35
C ALA A 46 46.26 -20.31 28.64
N VAL A 47 45.38 -20.49 27.68
CA VAL A 47 44.06 -19.90 27.53
C VAL A 47 43.10 -20.45 28.58
N GLY A 48 42.66 -19.61 29.51
CA GLY A 48 41.46 -19.83 30.31
C GLY A 48 40.41 -18.83 29.88
N VAL A 49 39.43 -19.27 29.10
CA VAL A 49 38.27 -18.47 28.65
C VAL A 49 37.40 -18.16 29.87
N SER A 50 37.80 -17.16 30.65
CA SER A 50 36.87 -16.45 31.52
C SER A 50 36.11 -15.49 30.63
N SER A 51 34.79 -15.53 30.67
CA SER A 51 33.90 -14.65 29.93
C SER A 51 34.30 -13.21 30.24
N ILE A 52 35.07 -12.64 29.33
CA ILE A 52 35.61 -11.30 29.43
C ILE A 52 34.45 -10.35 29.13
N ASN A 53 33.75 -9.91 30.18
CA ASN A 53 33.07 -8.62 30.19
C ASN A 53 34.13 -7.51 30.35
N THR A 54 35.20 -7.52 29.56
CA THR A 54 36.17 -6.42 29.61
C THR A 54 35.57 -5.28 28.83
N LEU A 55 35.50 -4.14 29.49
CA LEU A 55 35.15 -2.88 28.89
C LEU A 55 35.94 -2.63 27.60
N PRO A 56 35.36 -1.93 26.61
CA PRO A 56 36.09 -1.51 25.42
C PRO A 56 37.39 -0.79 25.79
N PRO A 57 38.51 -1.02 25.08
CA PRO A 57 39.80 -0.44 25.43
C PRO A 57 39.73 1.10 25.39
N GLY A 58 39.94 1.75 26.54
CA GLY A 58 40.03 3.21 26.66
C GLY A 58 38.90 3.88 27.46
N LEU A 59 37.91 3.14 27.96
CA LEU A 59 36.84 3.67 28.81
C LEU A 59 37.06 3.24 30.26
N THR A 60 37.03 4.17 31.22
CA THR A 60 37.15 3.81 32.64
C THR A 60 35.85 3.15 33.13
N GLU A 61 35.93 2.39 34.22
CA GLU A 61 34.77 1.69 34.80
C GLU A 61 33.61 2.65 35.13
N GLU A 62 33.91 3.88 35.56
CA GLU A 62 32.90 4.88 35.90
C GLU A 62 32.12 5.37 34.67
N GLU A 63 32.81 5.60 33.54
CA GLU A 63 32.23 6.09 32.31
C GLU A 63 31.30 5.04 31.68
N ALA A 64 31.65 3.74 31.80
CA ALA A 64 30.77 2.67 31.35
C ALA A 64 29.46 2.60 32.15
N GLU A 65 29.53 2.81 33.46
CA GLU A 65 28.35 2.78 34.33
C GLU A 65 27.44 3.99 34.05
N GLU A 66 28.01 5.17 33.78
CA GLU A 66 27.25 6.36 33.39
C GLU A 66 26.54 6.15 32.04
N ILE A 67 27.23 5.61 31.03
CA ILE A 67 26.62 5.29 29.73
C ILE A 67 25.50 4.25 29.88
N ARG A 68 25.64 3.26 30.76
CA ARG A 68 24.56 2.29 31.05
C ARG A 68 23.35 2.97 31.68
N SER A 69 23.57 3.88 32.62
CA SER A 69 22.50 4.65 33.26
C SER A 69 21.76 5.56 32.26
N GLU A 70 22.50 6.26 31.41
CA GLU A 70 21.92 7.11 30.36
C GLU A 70 21.14 6.28 29.34
N LEU A 71 21.66 5.11 28.95
CA LEU A 71 20.96 4.18 28.06
C LEU A 71 19.61 3.77 28.66
N VAL A 72 19.58 3.37 29.94
CA VAL A 72 18.33 3.00 30.64
C VAL A 72 17.33 4.16 30.61
N LYS A 73 17.79 5.38 30.92
CA LYS A 73 16.95 6.57 30.90
C LYS A 73 16.37 6.87 29.51
N VAL A 74 17.19 6.75 28.46
CA VAL A 74 16.74 6.93 27.07
C VAL A 74 15.73 5.85 26.67
N GLU A 75 15.94 4.60 27.09
CA GLU A 75 14.99 3.50 26.84
C GLU A 75 13.61 3.76 27.50
N GLU A 76 13.60 4.32 28.71
CA GLU A 76 12.38 4.72 29.41
C GLU A 76 11.66 5.88 28.71
N GLU A 77 12.39 6.90 28.26
CA GLU A 77 11.82 7.98 27.45
C GLU A 77 11.23 7.46 26.14
N ILE A 78 11.94 6.59 25.42
CA ILE A 78 11.44 5.96 24.20
C ILE A 78 10.15 5.18 24.48
N SER A 79 10.13 4.40 25.56
CA SER A 79 8.94 3.65 25.97
C SER A 79 7.76 4.59 26.23
N THR A 80 8.01 5.67 26.97
CA THR A 80 6.99 6.69 27.29
C THR A 80 6.48 7.38 26.03
N LEU A 81 7.38 7.79 25.13
CA LEU A 81 7.02 8.45 23.87
C LEU A 81 6.19 7.54 22.97
N ARG A 82 6.48 6.23 22.92
CA ARG A 82 5.64 5.26 22.20
C ARG A 82 4.23 5.18 22.78
N GLN A 83 4.09 5.19 24.11
CA GLN A 83 2.78 5.19 24.75
C GLN A 83 1.99 6.47 24.44
N VAL A 84 2.66 7.63 24.52
CA VAL A 84 2.06 8.92 24.16
C VAL A 84 1.62 8.94 22.70
N LEU A 85 2.45 8.39 21.80
CA LEU A 85 2.13 8.31 20.38
C LEU A 85 0.90 7.42 20.15
N LEU A 86 0.87 6.22 20.71
CA LEU A 86 -0.29 5.31 20.65
C LEU A 86 -1.57 5.99 21.17
N ALA A 87 -1.48 6.73 22.28
CA ALA A 87 -2.60 7.48 22.82
C ALA A 87 -3.06 8.59 21.85
N LYS A 88 -2.14 9.31 21.22
CA LYS A 88 -2.45 10.35 20.22
C LYS A 88 -3.02 9.77 18.93
N GLU A 89 -2.50 8.65 18.44
CA GLU A 89 -3.02 7.95 17.27
C GLU A 89 -4.46 7.51 17.52
N LYS A 90 -4.73 6.89 18.66
CA LYS A 90 -6.09 6.53 19.09
C LYS A 90 -7.00 7.75 19.15
N HIS A 91 -6.57 8.83 19.80
CA HIS A 91 -7.36 10.06 19.89
C HIS A 91 -7.66 10.66 18.50
N SER A 92 -6.67 10.64 17.60
CA SER A 92 -6.86 11.10 16.22
C SER A 92 -7.88 10.23 15.46
N ALA A 93 -7.85 8.90 15.67
CA ALA A 93 -8.81 7.98 15.07
C ALA A 93 -10.23 8.21 15.63
N ASP A 94 -10.35 8.47 16.93
CA ASP A 94 -11.63 8.81 17.56
C ASP A 94 -12.19 10.14 17.01
N LEU A 95 -11.36 11.16 16.83
CA LEU A 95 -11.76 12.43 16.21
C LEU A 95 -12.20 12.23 14.75
N LYS A 96 -11.44 11.46 13.94
CA LYS A 96 -11.84 11.10 12.56
C LYS A 96 -13.20 10.40 12.53
N ARG A 97 -13.46 9.47 13.46
CA ARG A 97 -14.78 8.82 13.60
C ARG A 97 -15.88 9.83 13.94
N LYS A 98 -15.65 10.75 14.88
CA LYS A 98 -16.62 11.80 15.25
C LYS A 98 -16.91 12.75 14.09
N LEU A 99 -15.92 13.02 13.23
CA LEU A 99 -16.06 13.82 12.01
C LEU A 99 -16.64 13.03 10.81
N GLY A 100 -16.88 11.72 10.96
CA GLY A 100 -17.40 10.88 9.87
C GLY A 100 -16.35 10.45 8.83
N LEU A 101 -15.07 10.73 9.06
CA LEU A 101 -13.91 10.33 8.24
C LEU A 101 -13.43 8.92 8.61
N SER A 102 -14.36 8.02 8.90
CA SER A 102 -14.01 6.64 9.18
C SER A 102 -13.67 5.93 7.86
N PRO A 103 -12.59 5.12 7.77
CA PRO A 103 -12.22 4.38 6.56
C PRO A 103 -13.38 3.55 5.95
N LEU A 104 -14.28 3.05 6.80
CA LEU A 104 -15.49 2.33 6.37
C LEU A 104 -16.53 3.24 5.69
N ASN A 105 -16.61 4.51 6.10
CA ASN A 105 -17.56 5.46 5.53
C ASN A 105 -17.14 5.87 4.11
N GLU A 106 -15.83 6.07 3.87
CA GLU A 106 -15.28 6.30 2.54
C GLU A 106 -15.51 5.10 1.62
N LEU A 107 -15.23 3.88 2.10
CA LEU A 107 -15.49 2.66 1.32
C LEU A 107 -16.98 2.53 0.96
N LYS A 108 -17.88 2.68 1.94
CA LYS A 108 -19.33 2.60 1.72
C LYS A 108 -19.80 3.63 0.70
N GLN A 109 -19.30 4.87 0.79
CA GLN A 109 -19.66 5.92 -0.17
C GLN A 109 -19.13 5.63 -1.57
N ASN A 110 -17.88 5.16 -1.71
CA ASN A 110 -17.30 4.79 -3.00
C ASN A 110 -18.05 3.62 -3.65
N LEU A 111 -18.42 2.59 -2.88
CA LEU A 111 -19.24 1.47 -3.36
C LEU A 111 -20.65 1.92 -3.74
N THR A 112 -21.29 2.75 -2.91
CA THR A 112 -22.64 3.25 -3.17
C THR A 112 -22.67 4.09 -4.44
N LYS A 113 -21.68 4.96 -4.64
CA LYS A 113 -21.52 5.75 -5.87
C LYS A 113 -21.23 4.85 -7.07
N GLY A 114 -20.23 3.97 -7.00
CA GLY A 114 -19.91 3.05 -8.10
C GLY A 114 -21.09 2.14 -8.49
N TRP A 115 -21.87 1.67 -7.52
CA TRP A 115 -23.10 0.92 -7.77
C TRP A 115 -24.17 1.78 -8.45
N GLN A 116 -24.43 2.99 -7.94
CA GLN A 116 -25.37 3.92 -8.55
C GLN A 116 -24.93 4.33 -9.95
N ASP A 117 -23.65 4.57 -10.16
CA ASP A 117 -23.07 4.93 -11.46
C ASP A 117 -23.23 3.79 -12.45
N VAL A 118 -23.05 2.54 -12.05
CA VAL A 118 -23.32 1.37 -12.92
C VAL A 118 -24.81 1.23 -13.24
N GLN A 119 -25.68 1.44 -12.25
CA GLN A 119 -27.13 1.38 -12.45
C GLN A 119 -27.67 2.52 -13.33
N THR A 120 -27.08 3.72 -13.22
CA THR A 120 -27.55 4.93 -13.92
C THR A 120 -26.80 5.23 -15.21
N SER A 121 -25.63 4.61 -15.42
CA SER A 121 -24.80 4.84 -16.60
C SER A 121 -25.54 4.44 -17.87
N ASN A 122 -25.34 5.29 -18.89
CA ASN A 122 -25.74 5.04 -20.27
C ASN A 122 -25.21 3.70 -20.79
N ALA A 123 -24.16 3.09 -20.22
CA ALA A 123 -23.72 1.76 -20.63
C ALA A 123 -24.75 0.66 -20.32
N TYR A 124 -25.39 0.68 -19.13
CA TYR A 124 -26.43 -0.28 -18.77
C TYR A 124 -27.72 0.00 -19.54
N LYS A 125 -28.14 1.28 -19.63
CA LYS A 125 -29.32 1.69 -20.42
C LYS A 125 -29.16 1.42 -21.91
N LYS A 126 -28.02 1.77 -22.52
CA LYS A 126 -27.73 1.53 -23.95
C LYS A 126 -27.56 0.03 -24.24
N THR A 127 -27.07 -0.77 -23.30
CA THR A 127 -27.05 -2.24 -23.43
C THR A 127 -28.45 -2.84 -23.27
N GLN A 128 -29.26 -2.37 -22.33
CA GLN A 128 -30.65 -2.78 -22.17
C GLN A 128 -31.48 -2.40 -23.40
N GLU A 129 -31.32 -1.20 -23.92
CA GLU A 129 -31.95 -0.73 -25.16
C GLU A 129 -31.44 -1.52 -26.36
N THR A 130 -30.13 -1.77 -26.49
CA THR A 130 -29.57 -2.56 -27.60
C THR A 130 -30.03 -4.02 -27.54
N LEU A 131 -30.07 -4.64 -26.36
CA LEU A 131 -30.57 -5.99 -26.15
C LEU A 131 -32.07 -6.07 -26.44
N SER A 132 -32.85 -5.09 -25.99
CA SER A 132 -34.29 -5.03 -26.26
C SER A 132 -34.57 -4.81 -27.75
N VAL A 133 -33.83 -3.91 -28.40
CA VAL A 133 -33.91 -3.65 -29.85
C VAL A 133 -33.47 -4.87 -30.66
N ALA A 134 -32.37 -5.53 -30.29
CA ALA A 134 -31.91 -6.75 -30.94
C ALA A 134 -32.86 -7.94 -30.70
N GLY A 135 -33.42 -8.06 -29.50
CA GLY A 135 -34.39 -9.08 -29.12
C GLY A 135 -35.71 -8.92 -29.88
N GLN A 136 -36.23 -7.69 -29.97
CA GLN A 136 -37.43 -7.39 -30.76
C GLN A 136 -37.21 -7.62 -32.24
N LYS A 137 -36.07 -7.19 -32.81
CA LYS A 137 -35.74 -7.41 -34.22
C LYS A 137 -35.55 -8.89 -34.55
N THR A 138 -34.88 -9.65 -33.69
CA THR A 138 -34.73 -11.11 -33.82
C THR A 138 -36.08 -11.82 -33.72
N THR A 139 -36.91 -11.44 -32.75
CA THR A 139 -38.25 -12.02 -32.55
C THR A 139 -39.19 -11.73 -33.73
N ALA A 140 -39.15 -10.51 -34.26
CA ALA A 140 -39.93 -10.12 -35.44
C ALA A 140 -39.46 -10.86 -36.71
N ALA A 141 -38.15 -10.98 -36.92
CA ALA A 141 -37.60 -11.74 -38.05
C ALA A 141 -37.95 -13.24 -37.95
N PHE A 142 -37.81 -13.83 -36.76
CA PHE A 142 -38.19 -15.22 -36.49
C PHE A 142 -39.69 -15.47 -36.75
N SER A 143 -40.55 -14.57 -36.28
CA SER A 143 -42.00 -14.66 -36.50
C SER A 143 -42.36 -14.55 -38.00
N THR A 144 -41.66 -13.70 -38.73
CA THR A 144 -41.84 -13.52 -40.18
C THR A 144 -41.43 -14.77 -40.96
N MET A 145 -40.28 -15.37 -40.62
CA MET A 145 -39.82 -16.62 -41.23
C MET A 145 -40.73 -17.80 -40.88
N GLY A 146 -41.17 -17.92 -39.63
CA GLY A 146 -42.13 -18.94 -39.20
C GLY A 146 -43.48 -18.82 -39.91
N THR A 147 -43.95 -17.59 -40.15
CA THR A 147 -45.18 -17.34 -40.90
C THR A 147 -45.02 -17.70 -42.39
N ALA A 148 -43.89 -17.35 -43.01
CA ALA A 148 -43.61 -17.70 -44.41
C ALA A 148 -43.53 -19.22 -44.62
N LEU A 149 -42.89 -19.94 -43.69
CA LEU A 149 -42.82 -21.39 -43.71
C LEU A 149 -44.20 -22.04 -43.50
N SER A 150 -44.98 -21.52 -42.54
CA SER A 150 -46.34 -22.02 -42.24
C SER A 150 -47.27 -21.85 -43.44
N ARG A 151 -47.17 -20.71 -44.15
CA ARG A 151 -47.91 -20.48 -45.40
C ARG A 151 -47.49 -21.47 -46.48
N LYS A 152 -46.19 -21.69 -46.69
CA LYS A 152 -45.69 -22.62 -47.71
C LYS A 152 -46.10 -24.08 -47.42
N LEU A 153 -46.13 -24.49 -46.15
CA LEU A 153 -46.67 -25.79 -45.74
C LEU A 153 -48.19 -25.85 -46.01
N GLY A 154 -48.93 -24.83 -45.56
CA GLY A 154 -50.38 -24.74 -45.76
C GLY A 154 -50.78 -24.83 -47.24
N ASP A 155 -50.05 -24.14 -48.11
CA ASP A 155 -50.27 -24.18 -49.55
C ASP A 155 -50.01 -25.57 -50.16
N MET A 156 -48.99 -26.30 -49.68
CA MET A 156 -48.74 -27.68 -50.11
C MET A 156 -49.82 -28.64 -49.63
N ARG A 157 -50.31 -28.47 -48.39
CA ARG A 157 -51.42 -29.25 -47.82
C ARG A 157 -52.70 -29.04 -48.63
N ASN A 158 -53.01 -27.80 -49.01
CA ASN A 158 -54.20 -27.46 -49.80
C ASN A 158 -54.11 -27.92 -51.27
N LYS A 159 -52.93 -28.34 -51.75
CA LYS A 159 -52.71 -28.88 -53.10
C LYS A 159 -52.74 -30.40 -53.17
N LEU A 160 -52.81 -31.12 -52.05
CA LEU A 160 -53.01 -32.57 -52.11
C LEU A 160 -54.49 -32.86 -52.49
N PRO A 161 -54.74 -33.66 -53.54
CA PRO A 161 -56.10 -34.08 -53.86
C PRO A 161 -56.69 -34.86 -52.68
N SER A 162 -57.92 -34.53 -52.31
CA SER A 162 -58.65 -35.24 -51.27
C SER A 162 -58.72 -36.73 -51.59
N PRO A 163 -58.49 -37.63 -50.62
CA PRO A 163 -58.73 -39.05 -50.84
C PRO A 163 -60.22 -39.22 -51.15
N GLN A 164 -60.53 -39.54 -52.41
CA GLN A 164 -61.85 -40.00 -52.80
C GLN A 164 -62.04 -41.36 -52.12
N ILE A 165 -62.77 -41.39 -51.01
CA ILE A 165 -63.27 -42.63 -50.42
C ILE A 165 -64.22 -43.23 -51.45
N LEU A 166 -63.87 -44.41 -51.97
CA LEU A 166 -64.72 -45.25 -52.80
C LEU A 166 -65.78 -45.93 -51.92
#